data_AF-A0AAD3G8B2-F1
#
_entry.id   AF-A0AAD3G8B2-F1
#
_cell.length_a   1.000
_cell.length_b   1.000
_cell.length_c   1.000
_cell.angle_alpha   90.00
_cell.angle_beta   90.00
_cell.angle_gamma   90.00
#
_symmetry.space_group_name_H-M   'P 1'
#
loop_
_entity.id
_entity.type
_entity.pdbx_description
1 polymer ?
#
loop_
_entity_poly.entity_id
_entity_poly.type
_entity_poly.pdbx_seq_one_letter_code
_entity_poly.pdbx_strand_id
1 'polypeptide(L)'
;MKQKEPQQLLDRESLKNLTPEQLVEMVLKLQELVVKQGETIEKLKGNLDKDSKTSSKPPSTDLLRKPEKAKEGEKKEGRSPGGQKGHEGKTRKGFGRIDRTESVKAENCLHRGTIHLAPGERRQSTFIVAQLVERPIEIVESKNGCGILVDKAFLSSMRGTPARDKN
;
A
#
# COMPACT_ATOMS: atom_id res chain seq x y z
N MET A 1 -12.59 -31.80 -17.94
CA MET A 1 -11.60 -31.92 -19.03
C MET A 1 -12.16 -32.88 -20.05
N LYS A 2 -12.51 -32.42 -21.26
CA LYS A 2 -13.02 -33.32 -22.30
C LYS A 2 -11.85 -34.19 -22.76
N GLN A 3 -11.90 -35.49 -22.45
CA GLN A 3 -11.00 -36.46 -23.05
C GLN A 3 -11.29 -36.46 -24.55
N LYS A 4 -10.28 -36.13 -25.34
CA LYS A 4 -10.35 -36.20 -26.80
C LYS A 4 -10.24 -37.69 -27.14
N GLU A 5 -11.31 -38.25 -27.67
CA GLU A 5 -11.36 -39.64 -28.08
C GLU A 5 -10.18 -39.99 -29.01
N PRO A 6 -9.66 -41.23 -28.93
CA PRO A 6 -8.53 -41.64 -29.74
C PRO A 6 -8.89 -41.53 -31.21
N GLN A 7 -8.12 -40.73 -31.94
CA GLN A 7 -8.22 -40.66 -33.40
C GLN A 7 -7.90 -42.05 -33.95
N GLN A 8 -8.85 -42.62 -34.69
CA GLN A 8 -8.67 -43.90 -35.37
C GLN A 8 -7.40 -43.84 -36.24
N LEU A 9 -6.41 -44.66 -35.89
CA LEU A 9 -5.16 -44.77 -36.64
C LEU A 9 -5.46 -45.52 -37.94
N LEU A 10 -5.02 -45.00 -39.09
CA LEU A 10 -5.14 -45.73 -40.36
C LEU A 10 -4.26 -46.99 -40.30
N ASP A 11 -4.87 -48.17 -40.46
CA ASP A 11 -4.15 -49.44 -40.44
C ASP A 11 -3.40 -49.70 -41.75
N ARG A 12 -2.27 -50.42 -41.66
CA ARG A 12 -1.38 -50.70 -42.80
C ARG A 12 -2.08 -51.38 -43.97
N GLU A 13 -3.07 -52.23 -43.70
CA GLU A 13 -3.81 -52.96 -44.73
C GLU A 13 -4.74 -52.04 -45.52
N SER A 14 -5.37 -51.08 -44.85
CA SER A 14 -6.20 -50.06 -45.49
C SER A 14 -5.38 -49.16 -46.41
N LEU A 15 -4.12 -48.89 -46.05
CA LEU A 15 -3.20 -48.07 -46.85
C LEU A 15 -2.75 -48.75 -48.15
N LYS A 16 -2.65 -50.09 -48.17
CA LYS A 16 -2.24 -50.86 -49.35
C LYS A 16 -3.32 -50.92 -50.44
N ASN A 17 -4.58 -50.71 -50.07
CA ASN A 17 -5.72 -50.75 -50.98
C ASN A 17 -6.05 -49.38 -51.61
N LEU A 18 -5.33 -48.31 -51.24
CA LEU A 18 -5.52 -46.96 -51.77
C LEU A 18 -4.80 -46.77 -53.10
N THR A 19 -5.31 -45.86 -53.94
CA THR A 19 -4.66 -45.51 -55.19
C THR A 19 -3.42 -44.64 -54.93
N PRO A 20 -2.43 -44.64 -55.84
CA PRO A 20 -1.23 -43.80 -55.71
C PRO A 20 -1.56 -42.31 -55.56
N GLU A 21 -2.60 -41.82 -56.24
CA GLU A 21 -3.04 -40.42 -56.18
C GLU A 21 -3.58 -40.04 -54.79
N GLN A 22 -4.39 -40.92 -54.19
CA GLN A 22 -4.92 -40.73 -52.84
C GLN A 22 -3.81 -40.75 -51.79
N LEU A 23 -2.82 -41.62 -51.97
CA LEU A 23 -1.61 -41.66 -51.13
C LEU A 23 -0.82 -40.35 -51.22
N VAL A 24 -0.62 -39.80 -52.41
CA VAL A 24 0.07 -38.51 -52.61
C VAL A 24 -0.68 -37.38 -51.92
N GLU A 25 -2.00 -37.30 -52.08
CA GLU A 25 -2.81 -36.27 -51.43
C GLU A 25 -2.75 -36.36 -49.90
N MET A 26 -2.78 -37.58 -49.36
CA MET A 26 -2.61 -37.81 -47.91
C MET A 26 -1.22 -37.39 -47.42
N VAL A 27 -0.16 -37.72 -48.16
CA VAL A 27 1.21 -37.34 -47.79
C VAL A 27 1.35 -35.81 -47.75
N LEU A 28 0.79 -35.10 -48.72
CA LEU A 28 0.79 -33.63 -48.73
C LEU A 28 0.03 -33.04 -47.53
N LYS A 29 -1.14 -33.58 -47.20
CA LYS A 29 -1.91 -33.16 -46.00
C LYS A 29 -1.15 -33.44 -44.72
N LEU A 30 -0.51 -34.60 -44.60
CA LEU A 30 0.32 -34.95 -43.43
C LEU A 30 1.52 -34.01 -43.31
N GLN A 31 2.18 -33.69 -44.42
CA GLN A 31 3.30 -32.76 -44.43
C GLN A 31 2.88 -31.37 -43.94
N GLU A 32 1.75 -30.85 -44.41
CA GLU A 32 1.20 -29.57 -43.95
C GLU A 32 0.88 -29.59 -42.45
N LEU A 33 0.26 -30.68 -41.96
CA LEU A 33 -0.04 -30.84 -40.54
C LEU A 33 1.22 -30.92 -39.69
N VAL A 34 2.25 -31.65 -40.13
CA VAL A 34 3.53 -31.75 -39.42
C VAL A 34 4.20 -30.39 -39.32
N VAL A 35 4.21 -29.59 -40.40
CA VAL A 35 4.77 -28.23 -40.39
C VAL A 35 4.00 -27.34 -39.40
N LYS A 36 2.66 -27.31 -39.48
CA LYS A 36 1.83 -26.53 -38.54
C LYS A 36 2.03 -26.96 -37.09
N GLN A 37 2.14 -28.26 -36.84
CA GLN A 37 2.42 -28.77 -35.50
C GLN A 37 3.83 -28.35 -35.03
N GLY A 38 4.84 -28.41 -35.89
CA GLY A 38 6.19 -27.93 -35.59
C GLY A 38 6.20 -26.46 -35.17
N GLU A 39 5.58 -25.59 -35.96
CA GLU A 39 5.49 -24.16 -35.65
C GLU A 39 4.77 -23.89 -34.32
N THR A 40 3.67 -24.59 -34.03
CA THR A 40 2.93 -24.41 -32.78
C THR A 40 3.76 -24.89 -31.58
N ILE A 41 4.49 -26.01 -31.72
CA ILE A 41 5.38 -26.51 -30.69
C ILE A 41 6.51 -25.51 -30.41
N GLU A 42 7.14 -24.95 -31.44
CA GLU A 42 8.20 -23.94 -31.28
C GLU A 42 7.68 -22.67 -30.58
N LYS A 43 6.53 -22.16 -31.01
CA LYS A 43 5.87 -21.01 -30.36
C LYS A 43 5.55 -21.29 -28.89
N LEU A 44 5.03 -22.48 -28.58
CA LEU A 44 4.71 -22.87 -27.21
C LEU A 44 5.96 -23.04 -26.35
N LYS A 45 7.02 -23.67 -26.87
CA LYS A 45 8.32 -23.78 -26.19
C LYS A 45 8.91 -22.41 -25.89
N GLY A 46 8.99 -21.52 -26.89
CA GLY A 46 9.48 -20.16 -26.69
C GLY A 46 8.62 -19.32 -25.73
N ASN A 47 7.34 -19.64 -25.58
CA ASN A 47 6.48 -19.02 -24.56
C ASN A 47 6.74 -19.57 -23.16
N LEU A 48 7.08 -20.86 -23.03
CA LEU A 48 7.44 -21.49 -21.75
C LEU A 48 8.81 -21.03 -21.24
N ASP A 49 9.80 -20.88 -22.14
CA ASP A 49 11.18 -20.51 -21.78
C ASP A 49 11.31 -19.05 -21.30
N LYS A 50 10.31 -18.21 -21.58
CA LYS A 50 10.24 -16.82 -21.13
C LYS A 50 9.58 -16.75 -19.75
N ASP A 51 10.38 -16.68 -18.70
CA ASP A 51 9.93 -16.36 -17.35
C ASP A 51 10.35 -14.93 -16.94
N SER A 52 9.94 -14.45 -15.77
CA SER A 52 10.36 -13.14 -15.24
C SER A 52 11.86 -13.04 -14.90
N LYS A 53 12.60 -14.16 -14.94
CA LYS A 53 14.04 -14.20 -14.68
C LYS A 53 14.84 -14.03 -15.97
N THR A 54 14.37 -14.58 -17.09
CA THR A 54 15.06 -14.58 -18.39
C THR A 54 14.53 -13.54 -19.35
N SER A 55 13.29 -13.08 -19.17
CA SER A 55 12.70 -11.98 -19.92
C SER A 55 12.40 -10.85 -18.95
N SER A 56 12.77 -9.61 -19.28
CA SER A 56 12.59 -8.39 -18.45
C SER A 56 11.14 -8.04 -18.08
N LYS A 57 10.24 -9.02 -18.12
CA LYS A 57 8.84 -8.96 -17.70
C LYS A 57 8.77 -8.91 -16.17
N PRO A 58 7.83 -8.14 -15.62
CA PRO A 58 7.66 -8.05 -14.18
C PRO A 58 7.26 -9.40 -13.57
N PRO A 59 7.66 -9.69 -12.31
CA PRO A 59 7.37 -10.96 -11.63
C PRO A 59 5.87 -11.23 -11.42
N SER A 60 5.03 -10.21 -11.54
CA SER A 60 3.57 -10.32 -11.54
C SER A 60 3.04 -11.12 -12.74
N THR A 61 3.76 -11.15 -13.86
CA THR A 61 3.36 -11.92 -15.06
C THR A 61 3.50 -13.43 -14.86
N ASP A 62 4.34 -13.87 -13.93
CA ASP A 62 4.52 -15.29 -13.60
C ASP A 62 3.45 -15.84 -12.66
N LEU A 63 2.57 -15.00 -12.09
CA LEU A 63 1.57 -15.42 -11.09
C LEU A 63 0.60 -16.49 -11.63
N LEU A 64 0.28 -16.43 -12.92
CA LEU A 64 -0.60 -17.39 -13.59
C LEU A 64 0.10 -18.72 -13.95
N ARG A 65 1.44 -18.72 -13.98
CA ARG A 65 2.26 -19.87 -14.42
C ARG A 65 2.88 -20.63 -13.26
N LYS A 66 3.20 -19.93 -12.17
CA LYS A 66 3.69 -20.57 -10.95
C LYS A 66 2.48 -21.19 -10.23
N PRO A 67 2.52 -22.49 -9.90
CA PRO A 67 1.50 -23.04 -9.03
C PRO A 67 1.50 -22.25 -7.73
N GLU A 68 0.32 -21.98 -7.15
CA GLU A 68 0.14 -21.53 -5.77
C GLU A 68 0.60 -22.62 -4.79
N LYS A 69 1.81 -23.15 -4.95
CA LYS A 69 2.46 -23.79 -3.84
C LYS A 69 2.76 -22.67 -2.87
N ALA A 70 1.89 -22.57 -1.87
CA ALA A 70 2.26 -21.99 -0.60
C ALA A 70 3.66 -22.49 -0.31
N LYS A 71 4.63 -21.58 -0.29
CA LYS A 71 5.95 -21.91 0.26
C LYS A 71 5.67 -22.25 1.72
N GLU A 72 5.42 -23.51 1.99
CA GLU A 72 5.28 -24.04 3.32
C GLU A 72 6.57 -23.68 4.06
N GLY A 73 6.41 -22.80 5.04
CA GLY A 73 7.28 -22.76 6.20
C GLY A 73 8.71 -22.27 5.97
N GLU A 74 8.91 -21.04 5.51
CA GLU A 74 9.86 -20.22 6.27
C GLU A 74 9.08 -19.56 7.40
N LYS A 75 9.22 -20.11 8.61
CA LYS A 75 8.80 -19.44 9.84
C LYS A 75 9.35 -18.02 9.78
N LYS A 76 8.48 -17.02 9.61
CA LYS A 76 8.86 -15.60 9.63
C LYS A 76 9.14 -15.16 11.08
N GLU A 77 9.86 -15.97 11.85
CA GLU A 77 10.37 -15.56 13.15
C GLU A 77 11.68 -14.82 12.85
N GLY A 78 11.64 -13.49 12.92
CA GLY A 78 12.82 -12.63 12.72
C GLY A 78 12.81 -11.75 11.47
N ARG A 79 11.68 -11.63 10.74
CA ARG A 79 11.58 -10.59 9.70
C ARG A 79 11.51 -9.23 10.39
N SER A 80 12.64 -8.51 10.40
CA SER A 80 12.72 -7.13 10.89
C SER A 80 11.71 -6.26 10.14
N PRO A 81 10.94 -5.41 10.84
CA PRO A 81 9.94 -4.55 10.22
C PRO A 81 10.61 -3.52 9.32
N GLY A 82 10.49 -3.71 8.00
CA GLY A 82 10.76 -2.70 6.98
C GLY A 82 12.23 -2.26 6.79
N GLY A 83 12.51 -1.68 5.63
CA GLY A 83 13.80 -1.09 5.24
C GLY A 83 14.66 -1.97 4.32
N GLN A 84 15.33 -1.34 3.34
CA GLN A 84 16.41 -1.97 2.58
C GLN A 84 17.58 -2.27 3.54
N LYS A 85 18.20 -3.45 3.42
CA LYS A 85 19.37 -3.83 4.25
C LYS A 85 20.45 -2.74 4.16
N GLY A 86 20.87 -2.21 5.30
CA GLY A 86 21.86 -1.12 5.39
C GLY A 86 21.28 0.29 5.49
N HIS A 87 19.96 0.46 5.41
CA HIS A 87 19.31 1.74 5.68
C HIS A 87 18.72 1.77 7.08
N GLU A 88 19.17 2.71 7.90
CA GLU A 88 18.56 2.98 9.19
C GLU A 88 17.10 3.42 9.00
N GLY A 89 16.18 2.69 9.62
CA GLY A 89 14.77 3.04 9.59
C GLY A 89 14.55 4.38 10.29
N LYS A 90 14.14 5.40 9.55
CA LYS A 90 13.70 6.68 10.13
C LYS A 90 12.21 6.63 10.44
N THR A 91 11.84 5.89 11.48
CA THR A 91 10.46 5.89 11.98
C THR A 91 10.12 7.31 12.46
N ARG A 92 9.07 7.91 11.90
CA ARG A 92 8.58 9.20 12.40
C ARG A 92 8.25 9.04 13.87
N LYS A 93 8.93 9.79 14.74
CA LYS A 93 8.42 10.04 16.10
C LYS A 93 7.08 10.76 15.90
N GLY A 94 6.04 10.35 16.62
CA GLY A 94 4.69 10.89 16.47
C GLY A 94 4.62 12.41 16.64
N PHE A 95 3.40 12.96 16.73
CA PHE A 95 3.24 14.40 16.94
C PHE A 95 3.80 14.81 18.32
N GLY A 96 4.60 15.88 18.36
CA GLY A 96 5.23 16.36 19.61
C GLY A 96 4.27 17.11 20.53
N ARG A 97 3.17 17.66 20.00
CA ARG A 97 2.10 18.34 20.73
C ARG A 97 0.79 17.58 20.50
N ILE A 98 0.04 17.33 21.56
CA ILE A 98 -1.30 16.71 21.54
C ILE A 98 -2.28 17.75 22.04
N ASP A 99 -3.23 18.16 21.19
CA ASP A 99 -4.21 19.22 21.54
C ASP A 99 -5.36 18.69 22.41
N ARG A 100 -5.79 17.43 22.23
CA ARG A 100 -6.83 16.76 23.04
C ARG A 100 -6.58 15.26 23.14
N THR A 101 -6.96 14.65 24.28
CA THR A 101 -6.97 13.20 24.47
C THR A 101 -8.40 12.72 24.75
N GLU A 102 -8.84 11.68 24.06
CA GLU A 102 -10.16 11.06 24.26
C GLU A 102 -10.02 9.58 24.59
N SER A 103 -10.73 9.12 25.62
CA SER A 103 -10.74 7.71 26.01
C SER A 103 -11.77 6.94 25.17
N VAL A 104 -11.29 6.18 24.19
CA VAL A 104 -12.15 5.27 23.42
C VAL A 104 -12.31 3.96 24.18
N LYS A 105 -13.51 3.69 24.69
CA LYS A 105 -13.83 2.40 25.32
C LYS A 105 -14.16 1.40 24.22
N ALA A 106 -13.48 0.26 24.21
CA ALA A 106 -13.86 -0.84 23.33
C ALA A 106 -15.20 -1.42 23.81
N GLU A 107 -16.23 -1.34 22.97
CA GLU A 107 -17.53 -1.96 23.25
C GLU A 107 -17.46 -3.49 23.13
N ASN A 108 -16.56 -4.00 22.28
CA ASN A 108 -16.43 -5.42 21.98
C ASN A 108 -14.97 -5.90 22.05
N CYS A 109 -14.74 -7.09 22.62
CA CYS A 109 -13.42 -7.74 22.59
C CYS A 109 -13.25 -8.54 21.29
N LEU A 110 -12.26 -8.16 20.48
CA LEU A 110 -11.94 -8.80 19.19
C LEU A 110 -11.51 -10.27 19.30
N HIS A 111 -11.26 -10.76 20.53
CA HIS A 111 -10.76 -12.12 20.76
C HIS A 111 -11.87 -13.16 21.00
N ARG A 112 -13.07 -12.77 21.48
CA ARG A 112 -14.13 -13.75 21.84
C ARG A 112 -15.59 -13.32 21.63
N GLY A 113 -15.91 -12.14 21.11
CA GLY A 113 -17.30 -11.74 20.84
C GLY A 113 -18.21 -11.64 22.08
N THR A 114 -17.67 -11.82 23.28
CA THR A 114 -18.37 -11.62 24.54
C THR A 114 -18.23 -10.18 25.02
N ILE A 115 -19.34 -9.60 25.45
CA ILE A 115 -19.47 -8.24 26.00
C ILE A 115 -18.92 -8.14 27.44
N HIS A 116 -18.61 -9.29 28.07
CA HIS A 116 -18.06 -9.36 29.41
C HIS A 116 -16.54 -9.15 29.38
N LEU A 117 -16.11 -7.90 29.59
CA LEU A 117 -14.72 -7.59 29.87
C LEU A 117 -14.37 -8.10 31.28
N ALA A 118 -13.59 -9.19 31.36
CA ALA A 118 -13.08 -9.67 32.64
C ALA A 118 -12.21 -8.59 33.34
N PRO A 119 -12.24 -8.49 34.68
CA PRO A 119 -11.29 -7.67 35.41
C PRO A 119 -9.87 -8.25 35.26
N GLY A 120 -8.91 -7.41 34.86
CA GLY A 120 -7.52 -7.80 34.61
C GLY A 120 -6.70 -6.65 34.03
N GLU A 121 -5.37 -6.80 33.97
CA GLU A 121 -4.47 -5.82 33.34
C GLU A 121 -4.82 -5.65 31.85
N ARG A 122 -5.17 -4.42 31.46
CA ARG A 122 -5.55 -4.09 30.09
C ARG A 122 -4.35 -3.49 29.37
N ARG A 123 -4.00 -4.06 28.21
CA ARG A 123 -3.08 -3.39 27.27
C ARG A 123 -3.80 -2.17 26.70
N GLN A 124 -3.39 -0.99 27.12
CA GLN A 124 -3.85 0.26 26.52
C GLN A 124 -3.05 0.52 25.25
N SER A 125 -3.73 0.68 24.11
CA SER A 125 -3.10 1.15 22.88
C SER A 125 -3.46 2.61 22.65
N THR A 126 -2.45 3.47 22.59
CA THR A 126 -2.63 4.88 22.20
C THR A 126 -2.42 5.01 20.70
N PHE A 127 -3.40 5.56 19.99
CA PHE A 127 -3.27 5.96 18.60
C PHE A 127 -3.44 7.48 18.51
N ILE A 128 -2.62 8.14 17.69
CA ILE A 128 -2.66 9.59 17.50
C ILE A 128 -3.17 9.86 16.08
N VAL A 129 -4.22 10.66 15.96
CA VAL A 129 -4.86 11.02 14.69
C VAL A 129 -4.81 12.53 14.53
N ALA A 130 -4.41 13.01 13.36
CA ALA A 130 -4.53 14.42 13.00
C ALA A 130 -5.93 14.68 12.43
N GLN A 131 -6.78 15.37 13.18
CA GLN A 131 -8.13 15.75 12.76
C GLN A 131 -8.16 17.22 12.34
N LEU A 132 -8.82 17.52 11.22
CA LEU A 132 -9.04 18.90 10.78
C LEU A 132 -10.17 19.51 11.63
N VAL A 133 -9.88 20.60 12.34
CA VAL A 133 -10.85 21.33 13.18
C VAL A 133 -11.33 22.57 12.43
N GLU A 134 -12.63 22.89 12.51
CA GLU A 134 -13.24 23.99 11.74
C GLU A 134 -12.64 25.38 12.03
N ARG A 135 -12.23 25.63 13.28
CA ARG A 135 -11.59 26.88 13.71
C ARG A 135 -10.37 26.59 14.58
N PRO A 136 -9.21 26.30 13.97
CA PRO A 136 -8.01 25.89 14.72
C PRO A 136 -7.34 27.06 15.46
N ILE A 137 -7.69 28.31 15.15
CA ILE A 137 -7.11 29.52 15.73
C ILE A 137 -8.26 30.42 16.21
N GLU A 138 -8.20 30.84 17.47
CA GLU A 138 -9.10 31.85 18.05
C GLU A 138 -8.44 33.23 17.94
N ILE A 139 -9.14 34.20 17.35
CA ILE A 139 -8.68 35.60 17.28
C ILE A 139 -9.22 36.34 18.48
N VAL A 140 -8.33 36.73 19.41
CA VAL A 140 -8.69 37.48 20.60
C VAL A 140 -8.18 38.92 20.48
N GLU A 141 -9.10 39.90 20.48
CA GLU A 141 -8.74 41.31 20.62
C GLU A 141 -8.48 41.61 22.10
N SER A 142 -7.23 41.89 22.45
CA SER A 142 -6.84 42.31 23.81
C SER A 142 -6.64 43.83 23.83
N LYS A 143 -7.47 44.55 24.60
CA LYS A 143 -7.34 46.00 24.81
C LYS A 143 -6.58 46.25 26.12
N ASN A 144 -5.36 46.75 26.01
CA ASN A 144 -4.57 47.14 27.16
C ASN A 144 -4.67 48.64 27.37
N GLY A 145 -5.23 49.07 28.50
CA GLY A 145 -5.20 50.47 28.93
C GLY A 145 -3.96 50.74 29.77
N CYS A 146 -3.09 51.64 29.32
CA CYS A 146 -2.02 52.18 30.16
C CYS A 146 -2.55 53.43 30.88
N GLY A 147 -2.82 53.30 32.18
CA GLY A 147 -3.10 54.45 33.04
C GLY A 147 -1.79 55.09 33.48
N ILE A 148 -1.46 56.25 32.93
CA ILE A 148 -0.39 57.09 33.51
C ILE A 148 -0.95 57.70 34.79
N LEU A 149 -0.37 57.34 35.94
CA LEU A 149 -0.56 58.08 37.19
C LEU A 149 0.09 59.46 37.01
N VAL A 150 -0.69 60.45 36.59
CA VAL A 150 -0.27 61.85 36.70
C VAL A 150 -0.44 62.27 38.15
N ASP A 151 0.68 62.29 38.87
CA ASP A 151 0.74 62.89 40.21
C ASP A 151 0.18 64.32 40.16
N LYS A 152 -0.94 64.55 40.84
CA LYS A 152 -1.58 65.87 40.98
C LYS A 152 -0.65 66.94 41.59
N ALA A 153 0.52 66.56 42.09
CA ALA A 153 1.51 67.45 42.69
C ALA A 153 2.33 68.27 41.68
N PHE A 154 2.43 67.87 40.40
CA PHE A 154 3.26 68.60 39.42
C PHE A 154 2.57 69.85 38.84
N LEU A 155 1.23 69.84 38.74
CA LEU A 155 0.43 70.95 38.17
C LEU A 155 0.23 72.15 39.12
N SER A 156 0.59 72.04 40.41
CA SER A 156 0.48 73.17 41.34
C SER A 156 1.70 74.10 41.33
N SER A 157 2.84 73.69 40.76
CA SER A 157 4.07 74.52 40.72
C SER A 157 4.14 75.50 39.55
N MET A 158 3.24 75.39 38.55
CA MET A 158 3.17 76.30 37.40
C MET A 158 2.28 77.54 37.60
N ARG A 159 1.99 77.93 38.84
CA ARG A 159 1.51 79.30 39.13
C ARG A 159 2.70 80.17 39.51
N GLY A 160 3.37 80.67 38.47
CA GLY A 160 4.47 81.63 38.55
C GLY A 160 4.09 82.88 39.33
N THR A 161 5.02 83.33 40.16
CA THR A 161 5.04 84.59 40.89
C THR A 161 4.95 85.80 39.94
N PRO A 162 4.33 86.92 40.36
CA PRO A 162 4.15 88.09 39.50
C PRO A 162 5.48 88.77 39.15
N ALA A 163 5.54 89.30 37.93
CA ALA A 163 6.65 90.10 37.42
C ALA A 163 6.87 91.34 38.28
N ARG A 164 8.11 91.51 38.73
CA ARG A 164 8.62 92.68 39.45
C ARG A 164 9.21 93.63 38.40
N ASP A 165 8.42 94.61 37.95
CA ASP A 165 8.94 95.68 37.11
C ASP A 165 9.45 96.87 37.92
N LYS A 166 10.56 97.39 37.42
CA LYS A 166 11.48 98.38 37.98
C LYS A 166 11.03 99.79 37.59
N ASN A 167 10.80 100.65 38.58
CA ASN A 167 11.30 102.03 38.76
C ASN A 167 10.38 102.81 39.70
#